data_AF-A0AAD6NRX5-F1
#
_entry.id   AF-A0AAD6NRX5-F1
#
_cell.length_a   1.000
_cell.length_b   1.000
_cell.length_c   1.000
_cell.angle_alpha   90.00
_cell.angle_beta   90.00
_cell.angle_gamma   90.00
#
_symmetry.space_group_name_H-M   'P 1'
#
loop_
_entity.id
_entity.type
_entity.pdbx_description
1 polymer ?
#
loop_
_entity_poly.entity_id
_entity_poly.type
_entity_poly.pdbx_seq_one_letter_code
_entity_poly.pdbx_strand_id
1 'polypeptide(L)'
;MLGTTSQHLASRVHQGNKKKEGIHINLKGFAIGNGLTQPEIQYKAYTDYALDNKLIEKTDYDSINEMIPDCERAIKSCGNDGVSTCEDAFGVCNNIFQSILQIAGDINYYDIRKTCEGSLCYDFSKMETFLNQKTVRDALGVGDIEFVSCSSVVYDAMTRDWMRNLAVGIPALLEDGIKVLIYAGEEDLICNWLGNSRWVNQLAWSGQKDFGAAPTVPFIVEGREAGQLKSHGPLSFLKVHNAGHMVPMDQPKAALEMLKSWMQGKLAATGTRDWISPQ
;
A
#
# COMPACT_ATOMS: atom_id res chain seq x y z
N MET A 1 -6.43 0.28 -4.05
CA MET A 1 -5.75 -0.33 -5.22
C MET A 1 -4.55 0.46 -5.80
N LEU A 2 -4.08 1.58 -5.20
CA LEU A 2 -2.98 2.39 -5.78
C LEU A 2 -1.62 1.67 -5.88
N GLY A 3 -1.40 0.61 -5.09
CA GLY A 3 -0.18 -0.21 -5.16
C GLY A 3 0.04 -0.88 -6.51
N THR A 4 -1.04 -1.19 -7.25
CA THR A 4 -0.94 -1.84 -8.56
C THR A 4 -0.58 -0.84 -9.66
N THR A 5 -1.22 0.32 -9.68
CA THR A 5 -1.07 1.32 -10.74
C THR A 5 0.29 2.04 -10.68
N SER A 6 0.77 2.37 -9.48
CA SER A 6 1.98 3.21 -9.31
C SER A 6 3.23 2.53 -9.87
N GLN A 7 3.40 1.24 -9.61
CA GLN A 7 4.54 0.46 -10.10
C GLN A 7 4.49 0.25 -11.62
N HIS A 8 3.31 -0.06 -12.18
CA HIS A 8 3.16 -0.22 -13.63
C HIS A 8 3.45 1.07 -14.39
N LEU A 9 2.94 2.21 -13.89
CA LEU A 9 3.21 3.51 -14.49
C LEU A 9 4.70 3.85 -14.43
N ALA A 10 5.34 3.68 -13.27
CA ALA A 10 6.77 3.92 -13.11
C ALA A 10 7.60 3.04 -14.06
N SER A 11 7.25 1.76 -14.19
CA SER A 11 7.89 0.81 -15.10
C SER A 11 7.71 1.22 -16.56
N ARG A 12 6.50 1.64 -16.96
CA ARG A 12 6.20 2.07 -18.34
C ARG A 12 6.99 3.33 -18.71
N VAL A 13 7.03 4.32 -17.81
CA VAL A 13 7.80 5.56 -17.99
C VAL A 13 9.29 5.25 -18.11
N HIS A 14 9.81 4.42 -17.20
CA HIS A 14 11.22 4.00 -17.20
C HIS A 14 11.63 3.30 -18.50
N GLN A 15 10.83 2.32 -18.95
CA GLN A 15 11.07 1.63 -20.21
C GLN A 15 10.95 2.56 -21.42
N GLY A 16 9.95 3.46 -21.42
CA GLY A 16 9.78 4.46 -22.48
C GLY A 16 10.98 5.38 -22.59
N ASN A 17 11.49 5.87 -21.47
CA ASN A 17 12.71 6.66 -21.42
C ASN A 17 13.93 5.91 -21.97
N LYS A 18 14.14 4.65 -21.58
CA LYS A 18 15.26 3.82 -22.08
C LYS A 18 15.18 3.61 -23.60
N LYS A 19 13.97 3.42 -24.12
CA LYS A 19 13.71 3.22 -25.56
C LYS A 19 13.56 4.51 -26.35
N LYS A 20 13.62 5.67 -25.70
CA LYS A 20 13.38 7.01 -26.29
C LYS A 20 11.98 7.10 -26.95
N GLU A 21 10.99 6.46 -26.35
CA GLU A 21 9.59 6.53 -26.79
C GLU A 21 8.89 7.77 -26.21
N GLY A 22 8.28 8.59 -27.06
CA GLY A 22 7.45 9.71 -26.62
C GLY A 22 8.23 10.82 -25.91
N ILE A 23 7.54 11.51 -24.99
CA ILE A 23 8.13 12.61 -24.19
C ILE A 23 8.95 12.01 -23.06
N HIS A 24 10.20 12.46 -22.92
CA HIS A 24 11.05 12.06 -21.80
C HIS A 24 10.50 12.60 -20.48
N ILE A 25 10.17 11.71 -19.54
CA ILE A 25 9.70 12.06 -18.20
C ILE A 25 10.81 11.79 -17.21
N ASN A 26 11.33 12.82 -16.54
CA ASN A 26 12.41 12.71 -15.56
C ASN A 26 11.91 12.10 -14.23
N LEU A 27 11.55 10.81 -14.25
CA LEU A 27 11.04 10.08 -13.10
C LEU A 27 12.14 9.92 -12.03
N LYS A 28 11.95 10.55 -10.87
CA LYS A 28 12.89 10.48 -9.74
C LYS A 28 12.55 9.42 -8.70
N GLY A 29 11.28 9.06 -8.61
CA GLY A 29 10.79 8.11 -7.65
C GLY A 29 9.27 8.01 -7.65
N PHE A 30 8.75 7.03 -6.92
CA PHE A 30 7.33 6.87 -6.64
C PHE A 30 7.13 6.37 -5.21
N ALA A 31 5.94 6.66 -4.65
CA ALA A 31 5.56 6.21 -3.33
C ALA A 31 4.27 5.39 -3.41
N ILE A 32 4.17 4.35 -2.57
CA ILE A 32 2.98 3.51 -2.43
C ILE A 32 2.54 3.55 -0.97
N GLY A 33 1.35 4.09 -0.72
CA GLY A 33 0.68 4.05 0.57
C GLY A 33 -0.27 2.87 0.64
N ASN A 34 -0.17 2.06 1.69
CA ASN A 34 -1.13 1.00 2.01
C ASN A 34 -1.50 0.17 0.76
N GLY A 35 -0.46 -0.30 0.06
CA GLY A 35 -0.62 -0.95 -1.24
C GLY A 35 -0.85 -2.44 -1.13
N LEU A 36 -1.57 -2.99 -2.12
CA LEU A 36 -1.48 -4.40 -2.51
C LEU A 36 -0.53 -4.49 -3.71
N THR A 37 0.61 -5.15 -3.53
CA THR A 37 1.73 -5.21 -4.50
C THR A 37 2.26 -6.62 -4.69
N GLN A 38 2.31 -7.42 -3.62
CA GLN A 38 2.79 -8.80 -3.64
C GLN A 38 1.74 -9.67 -2.90
N PRO A 39 0.66 -10.10 -3.60
CA PRO A 39 -0.47 -10.76 -2.95
C PRO A 39 -0.07 -12.03 -2.20
N GLU A 40 0.85 -12.84 -2.75
CA GLU A 40 1.27 -14.10 -2.13
C GLU A 40 1.77 -13.89 -0.69
N ILE A 41 2.61 -12.88 -0.44
CA ILE A 41 3.13 -12.56 0.90
C ILE A 41 2.09 -11.80 1.72
N GLN A 42 1.34 -10.88 1.11
CA GLN A 42 0.42 -10.02 1.85
C GLN A 42 -0.79 -10.78 2.39
N TYR A 43 -1.35 -11.74 1.63
CA TYR A 43 -2.48 -12.54 2.10
C TYR A 43 -2.12 -13.41 3.31
N LYS A 44 -0.89 -13.92 3.37
CA LYS A 44 -0.37 -14.64 4.55
C LYS A 44 -0.27 -13.77 5.79
N ALA A 45 -0.19 -12.44 5.64
CA ALA A 45 -0.07 -11.53 6.78
C ALA A 45 -1.42 -11.18 7.41
N TYR A 46 -2.56 -11.49 6.76
CA TYR A 46 -3.87 -11.15 7.30
C TYR A 46 -4.15 -11.82 8.65
N THR A 47 -3.91 -13.12 8.76
CA THR A 47 -4.18 -13.88 9.98
C THR A 47 -3.24 -13.49 11.11
N ASP A 48 -1.95 -13.31 10.83
CA ASP A 48 -0.97 -12.80 11.81
C ASP A 48 -1.37 -11.42 12.32
N TYR A 49 -1.67 -10.48 11.42
CA TYR A 49 -2.07 -9.13 11.78
C TYR A 49 -3.38 -9.13 12.58
N ALA A 50 -4.36 -9.93 12.17
CA ALA A 50 -5.65 -10.03 12.85
C ALA A 50 -5.50 -10.63 14.26
N LEU A 51 -4.66 -11.65 14.43
CA LEU A 51 -4.38 -12.26 15.73
C LEU A 51 -3.65 -11.28 16.65
N ASP A 52 -2.59 -10.63 16.15
CA ASP A 52 -1.79 -9.65 16.92
C ASP A 52 -2.63 -8.47 17.40
N ASN A 53 -3.64 -8.08 16.62
CA ASN A 53 -4.58 -7.01 16.94
C ASN A 53 -5.88 -7.49 17.61
N LYS A 54 -5.97 -8.77 17.99
CA LYS A 54 -7.12 -9.35 18.72
C LYS A 54 -8.46 -9.23 17.96
N LEU A 55 -8.40 -9.25 16.63
CA LEU A 55 -9.59 -9.31 15.76
C LEU A 55 -10.14 -10.73 15.64
N ILE A 56 -9.27 -11.72 15.86
CA ILE A 56 -9.57 -13.14 15.85
C ILE A 56 -8.84 -13.83 17.00
N GLU A 57 -9.33 -15.00 17.42
CA GLU A 57 -8.68 -15.82 18.43
C GLU A 57 -7.72 -16.84 17.79
N LYS A 58 -6.90 -17.50 18.61
CA LYS A 58 -5.93 -18.49 18.13
C LYS A 58 -6.59 -19.65 17.34
N THR A 59 -7.77 -20.09 17.74
CA THR A 59 -8.52 -21.14 17.05
C THR A 59 -8.96 -20.71 15.65
N ASP A 60 -9.37 -19.46 15.50
CA ASP A 60 -9.77 -18.88 14.22
C ASP A 60 -8.55 -18.71 13.31
N TYR A 61 -7.44 -18.23 13.86
CA TYR A 61 -6.15 -18.15 13.16
C TYR A 61 -5.74 -19.51 12.58
N ASP A 62 -5.82 -20.57 13.38
CA ASP A 62 -5.43 -21.92 12.94
C ASP A 62 -6.35 -22.42 11.82
N SER A 63 -7.67 -22.23 11.96
CA SER A 63 -8.65 -22.62 10.95
C SER A 63 -8.53 -21.83 9.64
N ILE A 64 -8.37 -20.49 9.72
CA ILE A 64 -8.28 -19.64 8.52
C ILE A 64 -6.97 -19.92 7.77
N ASN A 65 -5.89 -20.24 8.48
CA ASN A 65 -4.61 -20.58 7.88
C ASN A 65 -4.63 -21.87 7.05
N GLU A 66 -5.62 -22.76 7.24
CA GLU A 66 -5.80 -23.94 6.37
C GLU A 66 -6.09 -23.54 4.93
N MET A 67 -6.63 -22.33 4.68
CA MET A 67 -6.90 -21.80 3.34
C MET A 67 -5.66 -21.20 2.65
N ILE A 68 -4.60 -20.89 3.40
CA ILE A 68 -3.39 -20.24 2.83
C ILE A 68 -2.75 -21.06 1.71
N PRO A 69 -2.49 -22.38 1.87
CA PRO A 69 -1.84 -23.16 0.81
C PRO A 69 -2.62 -23.19 -0.50
N ASP A 70 -3.96 -23.17 -0.45
CA ASP A 70 -4.81 -23.08 -1.65
C ASP A 70 -4.69 -21.70 -2.31
N CYS A 71 -4.74 -20.64 -1.52
CA CYS A 71 -4.53 -19.28 -2.02
C CYS A 71 -3.15 -19.12 -2.70
N GLU A 72 -2.07 -19.62 -2.08
CA GLU A 72 -0.73 -19.59 -2.68
C GLU A 72 -0.65 -20.34 -4.01
N ARG A 73 -1.27 -21.53 -4.10
CA ARG A 73 -1.32 -22.30 -5.35
C ARG A 73 -2.09 -21.53 -6.42
N ALA A 74 -3.22 -20.93 -6.07
CA ALA A 74 -4.04 -20.18 -7.01
C ALA A 74 -3.30 -18.93 -7.54
N ILE A 75 -2.63 -18.17 -6.65
CA ILE A 75 -1.81 -17.01 -7.05
C ILE A 75 -0.67 -17.44 -8.00
N LYS A 76 -0.02 -18.57 -7.75
CA LYS A 76 1.03 -19.10 -8.65
C LYS A 76 0.47 -19.45 -10.03
N SER A 77 -0.71 -20.06 -10.10
CA SER A 77 -1.37 -20.36 -11.39
C SER A 77 -1.82 -19.10 -12.13
N CYS A 78 -2.28 -18.06 -11.43
CA CYS A 78 -2.54 -16.73 -12.02
C CYS A 78 -1.30 -16.16 -12.74
N GLY A 79 -0.11 -16.34 -12.16
CA GLY A 79 1.15 -15.89 -12.76
C GLY A 79 1.56 -16.65 -14.03
N ASN A 80 1.19 -17.92 -14.16
CA ASN A 80 1.66 -18.82 -15.22
C ASN A 80 0.65 -19.03 -16.36
N ASP A 81 -0.64 -19.17 -16.02
CA ASP A 81 -1.66 -19.78 -16.92
C ASP A 81 -2.67 -18.76 -17.47
N GLY A 82 -2.54 -17.48 -17.13
CA GLY A 82 -3.28 -16.39 -17.75
C GLY A 82 -4.53 -15.92 -16.98
N VAL A 83 -5.54 -15.46 -17.72
CA VAL A 83 -6.55 -14.51 -17.21
C VAL A 83 -7.61 -15.13 -16.30
N SER A 84 -8.12 -16.34 -16.59
CA SER A 84 -9.17 -16.97 -15.79
C SER A 84 -8.67 -17.42 -14.42
N THR A 85 -7.42 -17.89 -14.34
CA THR A 85 -6.82 -18.37 -13.09
C THR A 85 -6.57 -17.23 -12.09
N CYS A 86 -6.46 -15.99 -12.54
CA CYS A 86 -6.37 -14.81 -11.65
C CYS A 86 -7.68 -14.44 -10.99
N GLU A 87 -8.81 -14.64 -11.66
CA GLU A 87 -10.14 -14.40 -11.11
C GLU A 87 -10.48 -15.46 -10.06
N ASP A 88 -10.19 -16.73 -10.36
CA ASP A 88 -10.32 -17.84 -9.39
C ASP A 88 -9.43 -17.62 -8.17
N ALA A 89 -8.17 -17.20 -8.38
CA ALA A 89 -7.25 -16.89 -7.29
C ALA A 89 -7.78 -15.78 -6.39
N PHE A 90 -8.38 -14.73 -6.96
CA PHE A 90 -9.00 -13.68 -6.16
C PHE A 90 -10.13 -14.25 -5.29
N GLY A 91 -11.01 -15.08 -5.86
CA GLY A 91 -12.09 -15.73 -5.12
C GLY A 91 -11.59 -16.61 -3.96
N VAL A 92 -10.61 -17.49 -4.23
CA VAL A 92 -10.02 -18.38 -3.21
C VAL A 92 -9.36 -17.58 -2.10
N CYS A 93 -8.51 -16.61 -2.45
CA CYS A 93 -7.76 -15.84 -1.48
C CYS A 93 -8.63 -14.88 -0.67
N ASN A 94 -9.65 -14.27 -1.27
CA ASN A 94 -10.53 -13.32 -0.59
C ASN A 94 -11.29 -13.97 0.57
N ASN A 95 -11.54 -15.28 0.53
CA ASN A 95 -12.15 -16.01 1.65
C ASN A 95 -11.37 -15.83 2.97
N ILE A 96 -10.04 -15.75 2.92
CA ILE A 96 -9.20 -15.49 4.12
C ILE A 96 -9.63 -14.20 4.80
N PHE A 97 -9.72 -13.12 4.01
CA PHE A 97 -10.09 -11.80 4.52
C PHE A 97 -11.56 -11.75 4.96
N GLN A 98 -12.48 -12.37 4.21
CA GLN A 98 -13.90 -12.43 4.56
C GLN A 98 -14.13 -13.21 5.86
N SER A 99 -13.42 -14.32 6.09
CA SER A 99 -13.52 -15.07 7.36
C SER A 99 -13.10 -14.22 8.56
N ILE A 100 -12.06 -13.39 8.41
CA ILE A 100 -11.63 -12.45 9.47
C ILE A 100 -12.73 -11.42 9.73
N LEU A 101 -13.29 -10.79 8.69
CA LEU A 101 -14.35 -9.79 8.87
C LEU A 101 -15.63 -10.38 9.46
N GLN A 102 -15.98 -11.61 9.09
CA GLN A 102 -17.14 -12.30 9.66
C GLN A 102 -17.02 -12.50 11.17
N ILE A 103 -15.80 -12.70 11.68
CA ILE A 103 -15.53 -12.87 13.11
C ILE A 103 -15.41 -11.51 13.81
N ALA A 104 -14.69 -10.57 13.20
CA ALA A 104 -14.44 -9.25 13.75
C ALA A 104 -15.67 -8.33 13.78
N GLY A 105 -16.71 -8.65 13.00
CA GLY A 105 -17.99 -7.95 13.02
C GLY A 105 -18.00 -6.67 12.18
N ASP A 106 -18.53 -5.58 12.73
CA ASP A 106 -18.74 -4.29 12.05
C ASP A 106 -17.49 -3.40 12.05
N ILE A 107 -16.30 -3.99 12.16
CA ILE A 107 -15.04 -3.26 12.17
C ILE A 107 -14.78 -2.58 10.81
N ASN A 108 -14.22 -1.37 10.86
CA ASN A 108 -13.73 -0.71 9.67
C ASN A 108 -12.42 -1.36 9.22
N TYR A 109 -12.43 -2.10 8.11
CA TYR A 109 -11.25 -2.77 7.61
C TYR A 109 -10.16 -1.83 7.05
N TYR A 110 -10.44 -0.53 6.96
CA TYR A 110 -9.45 0.50 6.69
C TYR A 110 -8.84 1.10 7.96
N ASP A 111 -9.47 0.97 9.13
CA ASP A 111 -8.92 1.41 10.42
C ASP A 111 -9.60 0.60 11.53
N ILE A 112 -8.89 -0.37 12.07
CA ILE A 112 -9.43 -1.36 13.02
C ILE A 112 -9.91 -0.76 14.35
N ARG A 113 -9.68 0.53 14.58
CA ARG A 113 -10.14 1.26 15.77
C ARG A 113 -11.54 1.89 15.58
N LYS A 114 -12.10 1.81 14.38
CA LYS A 114 -13.37 2.44 13.98
C LYS A 114 -14.41 1.37 13.62
N THR A 115 -15.68 1.76 13.69
CA THR A 115 -16.80 1.01 13.10
C THR A 115 -16.93 1.34 11.62
N CYS A 116 -17.32 0.37 10.81
CA CYS A 116 -17.57 0.53 9.39
C CYS A 116 -18.90 1.27 9.17
N GLU A 117 -18.85 2.46 8.57
CA GLU A 117 -20.04 3.26 8.24
C GLU A 117 -20.25 3.32 6.72
N GLY A 118 -21.40 2.79 6.25
CA GLY A 118 -21.72 2.76 4.81
C GLY A 118 -20.93 1.71 4.02
N SER A 119 -21.11 1.70 2.70
CA SER A 119 -20.53 0.66 1.82
C SER A 119 -19.01 0.73 1.68
N LEU A 120 -18.42 1.91 1.92
CA LEU A 120 -16.97 2.15 1.85
C LEU A 120 -16.33 2.28 3.25
N CYS A 121 -17.07 1.91 4.31
CA CYS A 121 -16.71 2.10 5.71
C CYS A 121 -16.39 3.55 6.13
N TYR A 122 -16.64 4.53 5.27
CA TYR A 122 -16.58 5.95 5.54
C TYR A 122 -17.74 6.66 4.81
N ASP A 123 -18.27 7.72 5.41
CA ASP A 123 -19.26 8.58 4.78
C ASP A 123 -18.61 9.57 3.80
N PHE A 124 -18.70 9.28 2.50
CA PHE A 124 -18.26 10.17 1.42
C PHE A 124 -19.39 11.03 0.84
N SER A 125 -20.61 10.97 1.38
CA SER A 125 -21.80 11.62 0.80
C SER A 125 -21.63 13.14 0.61
N LYS A 126 -20.94 13.82 1.53
CA LYS A 126 -20.66 15.26 1.44
C LYS A 126 -19.74 15.60 0.27
N MET A 127 -18.72 14.78 0.03
CA MET A 127 -17.81 14.95 -1.10
C MET A 127 -18.56 14.69 -2.42
N GLU A 128 -19.33 13.61 -2.51
CA GLU A 128 -20.13 13.30 -3.70
C GLU A 128 -21.15 14.40 -4.00
N THR A 129 -21.85 14.88 -2.97
CA THR A 129 -22.82 15.99 -3.09
C THR A 129 -22.13 17.25 -3.61
N PHE A 130 -20.96 17.60 -3.06
CA PHE A 130 -20.21 18.77 -3.47
C PHE A 130 -19.72 18.67 -4.92
N LEU A 131 -19.10 17.55 -5.30
CA LEU A 131 -18.54 17.35 -6.64
C LEU A 131 -19.62 17.25 -7.73
N ASN A 132 -20.85 16.88 -7.37
CA ASN A 132 -21.99 16.85 -8.29
C ASN A 132 -22.77 18.17 -8.40
N GLN A 133 -22.43 19.22 -7.64
CA GLN A 133 -23.04 20.53 -7.84
C GLN A 133 -22.73 21.05 -9.23
N LYS A 134 -23.75 21.57 -9.94
CA LYS A 134 -23.57 22.10 -11.31
C LYS A 134 -22.44 23.14 -11.37
N THR A 135 -22.39 24.06 -10.40
CA THR A 135 -21.34 25.08 -10.30
C THR A 135 -19.94 24.49 -10.17
N VAL A 136 -19.78 23.40 -9.43
CA VAL A 136 -18.51 22.69 -9.27
C VAL A 136 -18.14 21.95 -10.55
N ARG A 137 -19.10 21.24 -11.18
CA ARG A 137 -18.87 20.54 -12.46
C ARG A 137 -18.53 21.51 -13.60
N ASP A 138 -19.22 22.64 -13.68
CA ASP A 138 -18.94 23.71 -14.65
C ASP A 138 -17.51 24.25 -14.44
N ALA A 139 -17.11 24.47 -13.18
CA ALA A 139 -15.77 24.98 -12.85
C ALA A 139 -14.64 23.98 -13.16
N LEU A 140 -14.90 22.67 -13.00
CA LEU A 140 -13.95 21.60 -13.32
C LEU A 140 -13.95 21.23 -14.82
N GLY A 141 -14.95 21.68 -15.59
CA GLY A 141 -15.05 21.39 -17.02
C GLY A 141 -15.42 19.95 -17.36
N VAL A 142 -16.11 19.25 -16.45
CA VAL A 142 -16.47 17.81 -16.62
C VAL A 142 -17.83 17.58 -17.30
N GLY A 143 -18.53 18.66 -17.66
CA GLY A 143 -19.86 18.60 -18.26
C GLY A 143 -20.88 17.95 -17.32
N ASP A 144 -21.69 17.04 -17.86
CA ASP A 144 -22.76 16.36 -17.12
C ASP A 144 -22.36 15.02 -16.52
N ILE A 145 -21.07 14.68 -16.54
CA ILE A 145 -20.57 13.45 -15.92
C ILE A 145 -20.90 13.48 -14.43
N GLU A 146 -21.56 12.44 -13.95
CA GLU A 146 -21.83 12.23 -12.53
C GLU A 146 -20.57 11.72 -11.84
N PHE A 147 -20.22 12.36 -10.74
CA PHE A 147 -19.15 11.90 -9.86
C PHE A 147 -19.69 10.80 -8.93
N VAL A 148 -18.98 9.68 -8.89
CA VAL A 148 -19.17 8.60 -7.91
C VAL A 148 -17.83 8.27 -7.25
N SER A 149 -17.82 7.94 -5.95
CA SER A 149 -16.55 7.68 -5.25
C SER A 149 -15.81 6.44 -5.77
N CYS A 150 -16.56 5.38 -6.11
CA CYS A 150 -16.00 4.13 -6.65
C CYS A 150 -16.93 3.56 -7.73
N SER A 151 -16.38 3.26 -8.90
CA SER A 151 -17.12 2.63 -9.99
C SER A 151 -17.06 1.11 -9.89
N SER A 152 -18.20 0.45 -9.70
CA SER A 152 -18.29 -1.03 -9.74
C SER A 152 -17.91 -1.60 -11.11
N VAL A 153 -18.27 -0.91 -12.20
CA VAL A 153 -17.93 -1.32 -13.57
C VAL A 153 -16.41 -1.43 -13.75
N VAL A 154 -15.66 -0.43 -13.27
CA VAL A 154 -14.20 -0.47 -13.32
C VAL A 154 -13.64 -1.52 -12.36
N TYR A 155 -14.22 -1.65 -11.17
CA TYR A 155 -13.82 -2.68 -10.21
C TYR A 155 -13.92 -4.09 -10.82
N ASP A 156 -15.08 -4.44 -11.38
CA ASP A 156 -15.35 -5.75 -11.98
C ASP A 156 -14.42 -6.04 -13.17
N ALA A 157 -14.15 -5.01 -13.99
CA ALA A 157 -13.24 -5.13 -15.13
C ALA A 157 -11.78 -5.40 -14.72
N MET A 158 -11.38 -4.96 -13.51
CA MET A 158 -10.01 -5.03 -12.99
C MET A 158 -9.78 -6.20 -12.01
N THR A 159 -10.80 -7.02 -11.73
CA THR A 159 -10.71 -8.15 -10.77
C THR A 159 -9.55 -9.09 -11.09
N ARG A 160 -9.23 -9.26 -12.38
CA ARG A 160 -8.15 -10.13 -12.89
C ARG A 160 -6.73 -9.63 -12.60
N ASP A 161 -6.58 -8.39 -12.15
CA ASP A 161 -5.28 -7.80 -11.82
C ASP A 161 -4.92 -7.97 -10.33
N TRP A 162 -5.88 -8.30 -9.47
CA TRP A 162 -5.71 -8.34 -8.01
C TRP A 162 -4.64 -9.32 -7.55
N MET A 163 -4.60 -10.53 -8.13
CA MET A 163 -3.68 -11.59 -7.71
C MET A 163 -2.34 -11.58 -8.43
N ARG A 164 -2.09 -10.60 -9.31
CA ARG A 164 -0.80 -10.49 -10.00
C ARG A 164 0.28 -10.00 -9.05
N ASN A 165 1.47 -10.58 -9.15
CA ASN A 165 2.66 -10.05 -8.46
C ASN A 165 3.21 -8.86 -9.21
N LEU A 166 3.13 -7.68 -8.60
CA LEU A 166 3.53 -6.41 -9.21
C LEU A 166 4.86 -5.90 -8.67
N ALA A 167 5.39 -6.53 -7.61
CA ALA A 167 6.72 -6.21 -7.10
C ALA A 167 7.82 -6.48 -8.14
N VAL A 168 7.56 -7.32 -9.17
CA VAL A 168 8.53 -7.77 -10.18
C VAL A 168 9.19 -6.64 -10.98
N GLY A 169 8.53 -5.48 -11.15
CA GLY A 169 9.12 -4.35 -11.87
C GLY A 169 9.99 -3.44 -10.99
N ILE A 170 9.87 -3.53 -9.66
CA ILE A 170 10.54 -2.63 -8.72
C ILE A 170 12.08 -2.79 -8.75
N PRO A 171 12.66 -4.01 -8.81
CA PRO A 171 14.11 -4.17 -8.79
C PRO A 171 14.82 -3.37 -9.88
N ALA A 172 14.34 -3.44 -11.13
CA ALA A 172 14.94 -2.69 -12.25
C ALA A 172 14.87 -1.17 -12.06
N LEU A 173 13.87 -0.67 -11.33
CA LEU A 173 13.77 0.75 -10.98
C LEU A 173 14.80 1.13 -9.90
N LEU A 174 14.95 0.28 -8.88
CA LEU A 174 15.93 0.47 -7.81
C LEU A 174 17.38 0.47 -8.34
N GLU A 175 17.71 -0.47 -9.24
CA GLU A 175 19.06 -0.56 -9.84
C GLU A 175 19.43 0.70 -10.63
N ASP A 176 18.46 1.38 -11.21
CA ASP A 176 18.66 2.64 -11.94
C ASP A 176 18.52 3.88 -11.04
N GLY A 177 18.48 3.69 -9.71
CA GLY A 177 18.46 4.77 -8.73
C GLY A 177 17.12 5.48 -8.60
N ILE A 178 16.03 4.94 -9.15
CA ILE A 178 14.68 5.46 -8.94
C ILE A 178 14.28 5.17 -7.50
N LYS A 179 13.94 6.23 -6.75
CA LYS A 179 13.59 6.12 -5.33
C LYS A 179 12.20 5.50 -5.15
N VAL A 180 12.08 4.59 -4.19
CA VAL A 180 10.81 3.92 -3.86
C VAL A 180 10.55 4.08 -2.38
N LEU A 181 9.40 4.69 -2.05
CA LEU A 181 8.88 4.76 -0.69
C LEU A 181 7.64 3.88 -0.57
N ILE A 182 7.71 2.87 0.28
CA ILE A 182 6.53 2.12 0.71
C ILE A 182 6.17 2.62 2.10
N TYR A 183 4.93 3.05 2.29
CA TYR A 183 4.44 3.42 3.61
C TYR A 183 3.11 2.76 3.89
N ALA A 184 2.85 2.41 5.15
CA ALA A 184 1.61 1.77 5.56
C ALA A 184 1.21 2.28 6.94
N GLY A 185 -0.07 2.63 7.08
CA GLY A 185 -0.68 2.89 8.37
C GLY A 185 -0.68 1.65 9.25
N GLU A 186 -0.37 1.83 10.53
CA GLU A 186 -0.31 0.76 11.53
C GLU A 186 -1.64 0.04 11.75
N GLU A 187 -2.77 0.72 11.49
CA GLU A 187 -4.12 0.30 11.88
C GLU A 187 -4.97 -0.18 10.69
N ASP A 188 -4.37 -0.26 9.50
CA ASP A 188 -5.02 -0.75 8.28
C ASP A 188 -5.04 -2.28 8.27
N LEU A 189 -6.22 -2.91 8.12
CA LEU A 189 -6.33 -4.35 7.97
C LEU A 189 -6.14 -4.78 6.52
N ILE A 190 -6.90 -4.19 5.58
CA ILE A 190 -6.98 -4.64 4.19
C ILE A 190 -5.66 -4.52 3.43
N CYS A 191 -4.79 -3.56 3.78
CA CYS A 191 -3.45 -3.44 3.23
C CYS A 191 -2.40 -3.27 4.32
N ASN A 192 -2.50 -4.13 5.35
CA ASN A 192 -1.73 -4.01 6.58
C ASN A 192 -0.22 -3.83 6.41
N TRP A 193 0.35 -3.10 7.38
CA TRP A 193 1.77 -2.78 7.41
C TRP A 193 2.66 -4.02 7.50
N LEU A 194 2.18 -5.11 8.12
CA LEU A 194 2.94 -6.34 8.30
C LEU A 194 3.20 -7.03 6.95
N GLY A 195 2.15 -7.19 6.14
CA GLY A 195 2.26 -7.71 4.78
C GLY A 195 3.14 -6.82 3.90
N ASN A 196 2.98 -5.49 4.01
CA ASN A 196 3.84 -4.55 3.31
C ASN A 196 5.32 -4.66 3.71
N SER A 197 5.61 -4.72 5.01
CA SER A 197 6.96 -4.91 5.53
C SER A 197 7.57 -6.22 5.05
N ARG A 198 6.82 -7.32 5.08
CA ARG A 198 7.30 -8.65 4.68
C ARG A 198 7.73 -8.69 3.22
N TRP A 199 6.91 -8.16 2.29
CA TRP A 199 7.28 -8.21 0.87
C TRP A 199 8.45 -7.27 0.56
N VAL A 200 8.53 -6.11 1.22
CA VAL A 200 9.66 -5.18 1.03
C VAL A 200 10.98 -5.80 1.50
N ASN A 201 10.99 -6.50 2.65
CA ASN A 201 12.19 -7.20 3.12
C ASN A 201 12.58 -8.40 2.22
N GLN A 202 11.61 -9.01 1.53
CA GLN A 202 11.85 -10.16 0.63
C GLN A 202 12.12 -9.75 -0.82
N LEU A 203 11.98 -8.47 -1.17
CA LEU A 203 12.21 -7.98 -2.52
C LEU A 203 13.65 -8.26 -2.95
N ALA A 204 13.82 -8.99 -4.05
CA ALA A 204 15.14 -9.33 -4.59
C ALA A 204 15.70 -8.17 -5.42
N TRP A 205 16.79 -7.55 -4.95
CA TRP A 205 17.55 -6.51 -5.64
C TRP A 205 18.97 -6.43 -5.04
N SER A 206 19.89 -5.71 -5.65
CA SER A 206 21.30 -5.66 -5.24
C SER A 206 21.51 -5.26 -3.78
N GLY A 207 20.69 -4.35 -3.25
CA GLY A 207 20.73 -3.88 -1.87
C GLY A 207 19.85 -4.65 -0.88
N GLN A 208 19.27 -5.81 -1.25
CA GLN A 208 18.35 -6.55 -0.37
C GLN A 208 18.98 -6.89 0.99
N LYS A 209 20.22 -7.40 0.99
CA LYS A 209 20.91 -7.81 2.22
C LYS A 209 21.15 -6.62 3.15
N ASP A 210 21.59 -5.50 2.58
CA ASP A 210 21.89 -4.30 3.33
C ASP A 210 20.61 -3.59 3.80
N PHE A 211 19.53 -3.64 3.02
CA PHE A 211 18.20 -3.26 3.50
C PHE A 211 17.80 -4.15 4.67
N GLY A 212 17.93 -5.48 4.55
CA GLY A 212 17.64 -6.43 5.63
C GLY A 212 18.38 -6.12 6.92
N ALA A 213 19.68 -5.77 6.82
CA ALA A 213 20.55 -5.41 7.94
C ALA A 213 20.36 -3.97 8.46
N ALA A 214 19.73 -3.08 7.70
CA ALA A 214 19.51 -1.70 8.12
C ALA A 214 18.64 -1.62 9.39
N PRO A 215 18.98 -0.74 10.35
CA PRO A 215 18.18 -0.57 11.55
C PRO A 215 16.82 0.05 11.23
N THR A 216 15.80 -0.36 11.98
CA THR A 216 14.55 0.40 12.05
C THR A 216 14.74 1.56 13.02
N VAL A 217 14.52 2.78 12.56
CA VAL A 217 14.70 4.01 13.34
C VAL A 217 13.36 4.73 13.55
N PRO A 218 13.19 5.47 14.66
CA PRO A 218 12.00 6.30 14.86
C PRO A 218 11.87 7.38 13.78
N PHE A 219 10.68 7.50 13.18
CA PHE A 219 10.31 8.65 12.35
C PHE A 219 9.70 9.73 13.25
N ILE A 220 10.44 10.82 13.46
CA ILE A 220 10.06 11.88 14.40
C ILE A 220 9.43 13.07 13.68
N VAL A 221 8.25 13.49 14.15
CA VAL A 221 7.53 14.67 13.67
C VAL A 221 7.18 15.55 14.87
N GLU A 222 7.58 16.83 14.84
CA GLU A 222 7.35 17.77 15.94
C GLU A 222 7.82 17.24 17.31
N GLY A 223 8.92 16.48 17.34
CA GLY A 223 9.50 15.93 18.57
C GLY A 223 8.81 14.67 19.12
N ARG A 224 7.84 14.09 18.40
CA ARG A 224 7.19 12.82 18.76
C ARG A 224 7.42 11.76 17.70
N GLU A 225 7.49 10.51 18.12
CA GLU A 225 7.54 9.39 17.18
C GLU A 225 6.18 9.25 16.48
N ALA A 226 6.19 9.39 15.16
CA ALA A 226 5.03 9.28 14.28
C ALA A 226 5.08 7.99 13.43
N GLY A 227 6.13 7.19 13.55
CA GLY A 227 6.29 5.96 12.80
C GLY A 227 7.65 5.30 12.99
N GLN A 228 7.86 4.22 12.25
CA GLN A 228 9.09 3.43 12.21
C GLN A 228 9.60 3.33 10.78
N LEU A 229 10.79 3.87 10.54
CA LEU A 229 11.42 3.96 9.22
C LEU A 229 12.55 2.94 9.10
N LYS A 230 12.62 2.25 7.97
CA LYS A 230 13.75 1.42 7.57
C LYS A 230 14.13 1.76 6.13
N SER A 231 15.39 2.08 5.90
CA SER A 231 15.86 2.56 4.59
C SER A 231 17.24 2.01 4.27
N HIS A 232 17.46 1.69 2.99
CA HIS A 232 18.77 1.43 2.43
C HIS A 232 18.76 1.77 0.93
N GLY A 233 19.77 2.52 0.48
CA GLY A 233 19.87 2.97 -0.91
C GLY A 233 18.59 3.70 -1.37
N PRO A 234 18.03 3.34 -2.54
CA PRO A 234 16.83 3.97 -3.07
C PRO A 234 15.51 3.48 -2.45
N LEU A 235 15.53 2.48 -1.55
CA LEU A 235 14.34 1.86 -0.97
C LEU A 235 14.11 2.32 0.48
N SER A 236 12.88 2.70 0.80
CA SER A 236 12.43 3.02 2.16
C SER A 236 11.09 2.39 2.47
N PHE A 237 10.96 1.84 3.68
CA PHE A 237 9.70 1.39 4.27
C PHE A 237 9.37 2.21 5.52
N LEU A 238 8.17 2.77 5.60
CA LEU A 238 7.69 3.52 6.76
C LEU A 238 6.38 2.95 7.28
N LYS A 239 6.39 2.39 8.49
CA LYS A 239 5.15 2.16 9.25
C LYS A 239 4.75 3.47 9.92
N VAL A 240 3.53 3.95 9.67
CA VAL A 240 3.02 5.20 10.25
C VAL A 240 2.09 4.88 11.42
N HIS A 241 2.46 5.33 12.61
CA HIS A 241 1.73 5.04 13.84
C HIS A 241 0.36 5.71 13.84
N ASN A 242 -0.62 5.07 14.48
CA ASN A 242 -1.97 5.61 14.68
C ASN A 242 -2.70 6.03 13.38
N ALA A 243 -2.40 5.38 12.24
CA ALA A 243 -3.00 5.67 10.94
C ALA A 243 -3.59 4.39 10.32
N GLY A 244 -4.75 4.50 9.69
CA GLY A 244 -5.35 3.43 8.91
C GLY A 244 -4.91 3.46 7.43
N HIS A 245 -5.82 3.06 6.54
CA HIS A 245 -5.59 2.93 5.11
C HIS A 245 -5.27 4.28 4.44
N MET A 246 -5.97 5.33 4.88
CA MET A 246 -5.79 6.69 4.38
C MET A 246 -4.88 7.47 5.31
N VAL A 247 -3.58 7.14 5.32
CA VAL A 247 -2.59 7.79 6.21
C VAL A 247 -2.69 9.32 6.25
N PRO A 248 -2.86 10.06 5.13
CA PRO A 248 -3.02 11.51 5.20
C PRO A 248 -4.31 11.98 5.90
N MET A 249 -5.36 11.16 5.94
CA MET A 249 -6.61 11.45 6.64
C MET A 249 -6.44 11.32 8.15
N ASP A 250 -5.78 10.26 8.62
CA ASP A 250 -5.61 9.98 10.05
C ASP A 250 -4.43 10.74 10.68
N GLN A 251 -3.34 10.91 9.94
CA GLN A 251 -2.10 11.55 10.41
C GLN A 251 -1.58 12.61 9.41
N PRO A 252 -2.34 13.71 9.16
CA PRO A 252 -2.01 14.68 8.11
C PRO A 252 -0.65 15.35 8.29
N LYS A 253 -0.25 15.66 9.54
CA LYS A 253 1.06 16.24 9.84
C LYS A 253 2.20 15.28 9.51
N ALA A 254 2.08 14.02 9.93
CA ALA A 254 3.09 13.01 9.67
C ALA A 254 3.20 12.69 8.18
N ALA A 255 2.07 12.59 7.48
CA ALA A 255 2.03 12.39 6.03
C ALA A 255 2.70 13.54 5.26
N LEU A 256 2.44 14.78 5.66
CA LEU A 256 3.06 15.95 5.03
C LEU A 256 4.57 15.98 5.26
N GLU A 257 5.02 15.71 6.50
CA GLU A 257 6.44 15.67 6.83
C GLU A 257 7.15 14.53 6.08
N MET A 258 6.57 13.33 6.06
CA MET A 258 7.05 12.18 5.29
C MET A 258 7.26 12.57 3.82
N LEU A 259 6.24 13.15 3.18
CA LEU A 259 6.29 13.51 1.76
C LEU A 259 7.37 14.58 1.49
N LYS A 260 7.40 15.66 2.29
CA LYS A 260 8.39 16.73 2.15
C LYS A 260 9.81 16.21 2.33
N SER A 261 10.05 15.47 3.41
CA SER A 261 11.37 14.90 3.71
C SER A 261 11.80 13.90 2.65
N TRP A 262 10.90 13.07 2.12
CA TRP A 262 11.22 12.13 1.04
C TRP A 262 11.57 12.85 -0.27
N MET A 263 10.75 13.81 -0.70
CA MET A 263 10.98 14.60 -1.92
C MET A 263 12.30 15.39 -1.87
N GLN A 264 12.71 15.83 -0.67
CA GLN A 264 13.99 16.52 -0.45
C GLN A 264 15.18 15.57 -0.26
N GLY A 265 14.96 14.24 -0.23
CA GLY A 265 16.00 13.26 0.02
C GLY A 265 16.51 13.23 1.47
N LYS A 266 15.72 13.75 2.42
CA LYS A 266 16.06 13.86 3.85
C LYS A 266 15.40 12.79 4.73
N LEU A 267 14.45 12.01 4.20
CA LEU A 267 13.70 11.03 4.99
C LEU A 267 14.61 10.03 5.72
N ALA A 268 15.67 9.55 5.06
CA ALA A 268 16.63 8.61 5.65
C ALA A 268 17.75 9.29 6.48
N ALA A 269 17.85 10.62 6.46
CA ALA A 269 18.96 11.39 7.06
C ALA A 269 18.69 11.81 8.52
N THR A 270 17.50 11.52 9.07
CA THR A 270 17.12 11.93 10.43
C THR A 270 17.83 11.13 11.55
N GLY A 271 18.71 10.18 11.18
CA GLY A 271 19.61 9.49 12.11
C GLY A 271 20.97 10.17 12.37
N THR A 272 21.37 11.17 11.58
CA THR A 272 22.60 11.95 11.83
C THR A 272 22.24 13.35 12.32
N ARG A 273 21.94 13.47 13.61
CA ARG A 273 22.07 14.76 14.29
C ARG A 273 23.56 15.03 14.49
N ASP A 274 24.14 15.86 13.63
CA ASP A 274 25.37 16.57 13.95
C ASP A 274 25.13 17.42 15.20
N TRP A 275 25.68 16.96 16.33
CA TRP A 275 25.83 17.78 17.52
C TRP A 275 26.97 18.76 17.29
N ILE A 276 26.68 19.88 16.62
CA ILE A 276 27.57 21.03 16.68
C ILE A 276 27.38 21.67 18.05
N SER A 277 28.28 21.37 18.97
CA SER A 277 28.43 22.14 20.21
C SER A 277 28.81 23.59 19.88
N PRO A 278 28.23 24.60 20.53
CA PRO A 278 28.71 25.97 20.43
C PRO A 278 30.06 26.08 21.14
N GLN A 279 31.06 26.64 20.45
CA GLN A 279 32.18 27.34 21.11
C GLN A 279 31.73 28.74 21.51
#